data_AF-A0A8J9GQL8-F1
#
_entry.id   AF-A0A8J9GQL8-F1
#
_cell.length_a   1.000
_cell.length_b   1.000
_cell.length_c   1.000
_cell.angle_alpha   90.00
_cell.angle_beta   90.00
_cell.angle_gamma   90.00
#
_symmetry.space_group_name_H-M   'P 1'
#
loop_
_entity.id
_entity.type
_entity.pdbx_description
1 polymer ?
#
loop_
_entity_poly.entity_id
_entity_poly.type
_entity_poly.pdbx_seq_one_letter_code
_entity_poly.pdbx_strand_id
1 'polypeptide(L)'
;MEAAGKRPNHRAQFLARPLPATSARPPNTAPAHRVSSFLGSDLHRGDMAKRTKKVGIVGKYGTRYGASLRKMVKKIEISQHAKYTCSFCGKTKMKRRAVGIWHCGSCMKTVAGGAWTYNTTSAVTVKSAIRRLKELKDQ
;
A
#
# COMPACT_ATOMS: atom_id res chain seq x y z
N MET A 1 25.92 47.57 22.73
CA MET A 1 26.26 46.33 23.48
C MET A 1 24.99 45.91 24.19
N GLU A 2 24.18 45.08 23.53
CA GLU A 2 22.83 44.72 23.96
C GLU A 2 22.85 43.36 24.64
N ALA A 3 22.32 43.31 25.86
CA ALA A 3 22.38 42.16 26.76
C ALA A 3 21.35 41.08 26.40
N ALA A 4 21.73 39.84 26.66
CA ALA A 4 21.09 38.61 26.22
C ALA A 4 19.64 38.39 26.72
N GLY A 5 18.71 38.21 25.78
CA GLY A 5 17.38 37.67 26.04
C GLY A 5 17.39 36.14 26.18
N LYS A 6 17.08 35.63 27.38
CA LYS A 6 16.86 34.19 27.67
C LYS A 6 15.58 33.70 26.98
N ARG A 7 15.69 32.63 26.19
CA ARG A 7 14.55 31.88 25.63
C ARG A 7 13.95 30.97 26.71
N PRO A 8 12.65 31.01 27.02
CA PRO A 8 12.03 30.01 27.87
C PRO A 8 11.81 28.68 27.13
N ASN A 9 12.24 27.63 27.80
CA ASN A 9 12.26 26.22 27.42
C ASN A 9 10.86 25.61 27.58
N HIS A 10 10.11 25.44 26.49
CA HIS A 10 8.81 24.75 26.52
C HIS A 10 9.02 23.23 26.59
N ARG A 11 9.27 22.78 27.81
CA ARG A 11 9.39 21.39 28.22
C ARG A 11 8.01 20.72 28.12
N ALA A 12 8.02 19.61 27.39
CA ALA A 12 6.93 18.69 27.13
C ALA A 12 5.98 18.41 28.30
N GLN A 13 4.68 18.41 28.01
CA GLN A 13 3.69 17.58 28.71
C GLN A 13 2.79 16.92 27.65
N PHE A 14 3.27 15.78 27.13
CA PHE A 14 2.43 14.82 26.41
C PHE A 14 1.53 14.13 27.45
N LEU A 15 0.29 14.59 27.59
CA LEU A 15 -0.75 13.83 28.28
C LEU A 15 -1.27 12.74 27.32
N ALA A 16 -0.71 11.54 27.45
CA ALA A 16 -1.25 10.34 26.83
C ALA A 16 -2.56 9.95 27.54
N ARG A 17 -3.70 10.13 26.87
CA ARG A 17 -4.99 9.59 27.31
C ARG A 17 -5.08 8.12 26.89
N PRO A 18 -5.38 7.18 27.80
CA PRO A 18 -5.59 5.78 27.45
C PRO A 18 -6.92 5.59 26.69
N LEU A 19 -6.89 4.84 25.58
CA LEU A 19 -8.09 4.38 24.88
C LEU A 19 -8.67 3.14 25.60
N PRO A 20 -9.98 3.06 25.84
CA PRO A 20 -10.59 1.89 26.48
C PRO A 20 -10.65 0.70 25.51
N ALA A 21 -10.26 -0.47 26.03
CA ALA A 21 -10.41 -1.75 25.37
C ALA A 21 -11.89 -2.17 25.38
N THR A 22 -12.59 -2.02 24.25
CA THR A 22 -13.91 -2.63 24.06
C THR A 22 -13.75 -4.00 23.42
N SER A 23 -13.96 -5.04 24.21
CA SER A 23 -14.14 -6.42 23.76
C SER A 23 -15.48 -6.56 23.03
N ALA A 24 -15.44 -6.90 21.75
CA ALA A 24 -16.62 -7.37 21.02
C ALA A 24 -16.30 -8.75 20.42
N ARG A 25 -16.95 -9.78 20.99
CA ARG A 25 -16.98 -11.16 20.46
C ARG A 25 -17.87 -11.20 19.21
N PRO A 26 -17.50 -11.92 18.14
CA PRO A 26 -18.47 -12.36 17.15
C PRO A 26 -19.20 -13.63 17.64
N PRO A 27 -20.54 -13.72 17.52
CA PRO A 27 -21.26 -14.97 17.73
C PRO A 27 -21.37 -15.79 16.43
N ASN A 28 -21.43 -17.11 16.61
CA ASN A 28 -21.98 -18.16 15.73
C ASN A 28 -20.96 -19.20 15.22
N THR A 29 -20.81 -20.22 16.07
CA THR A 29 -20.55 -21.61 15.71
C THR A 29 -21.80 -22.27 15.13
N ALA A 30 -21.65 -22.96 14.00
CA ALA A 30 -22.56 -24.00 13.49
C ALA A 30 -21.76 -24.98 12.58
N PRO A 31 -22.23 -26.22 12.37
CA PRO A 31 -21.44 -27.42 12.69
C PRO A 31 -20.71 -28.11 11.51
N ALA A 32 -19.85 -29.05 11.92
CA ALA A 32 -19.10 -29.98 11.08
C ALA A 32 -20.01 -30.83 10.18
N HIS A 33 -19.68 -30.86 8.88
CA HIS A 33 -20.03 -31.98 8.01
C HIS A 33 -18.78 -32.68 7.47
N ARG A 34 -18.88 -33.99 7.61
CA ARG A 34 -17.94 -35.08 7.49
C ARG A 34 -17.49 -35.31 6.04
N VAL A 35 -16.17 -35.38 5.87
CA VAL A 35 -15.37 -36.22 4.95
C VAL A 35 -15.99 -36.56 3.59
N SER A 36 -15.46 -35.95 2.53
CA SER A 36 -15.31 -36.62 1.25
C SER A 36 -13.85 -36.53 0.83
N SER A 37 -13.17 -37.66 0.99
CA SER A 37 -11.87 -37.97 0.41
C SER A 37 -11.97 -37.93 -1.12
N PHE A 38 -11.87 -36.74 -1.69
CA PHE A 38 -11.43 -36.61 -3.06
C PHE A 38 -9.91 -36.50 -3.02
N LEU A 39 -9.27 -37.45 -3.69
CA LEU A 39 -7.84 -37.48 -4.00
C LEU A 39 -7.48 -36.18 -4.74
N GLY A 40 -7.26 -35.13 -3.96
CA GLY A 40 -6.70 -33.86 -4.38
C GLY A 40 -5.23 -34.12 -4.62
N SER A 41 -4.92 -34.38 -5.87
CA SER A 41 -3.58 -34.43 -6.42
C SER A 41 -2.78 -33.24 -5.86
N ASP A 42 -1.92 -33.54 -4.90
CA ASP A 42 -0.81 -32.69 -4.49
C ASP A 42 0.12 -32.56 -5.69
N LEU A 43 -0.31 -31.78 -6.66
CA LEU A 43 0.56 -31.07 -7.57
C LEU A 43 1.38 -30.17 -6.67
N HIS A 44 2.47 -30.73 -6.15
CA HIS A 44 3.66 -30.01 -5.75
C HIS A 44 4.04 -29.14 -6.96
N ARG A 45 3.46 -27.94 -6.98
CA ARG A 45 3.85 -26.85 -7.84
C ARG A 45 5.32 -26.62 -7.50
N GLY A 46 6.20 -27.17 -8.34
CA GLY A 46 7.64 -27.14 -8.14
C GLY A 46 8.06 -25.74 -7.68
N ASP A 47 8.49 -25.67 -6.43
CA ASP A 47 8.95 -24.45 -5.80
C ASP A 47 10.25 -24.06 -6.50
N MET A 48 10.16 -23.15 -7.46
CA MET A 48 11.34 -22.55 -8.08
C MET A 48 12.19 -21.97 -6.96
N ALA A 49 13.38 -22.54 -6.72
CA ALA A 49 14.22 -22.21 -5.59
C ALA A 49 14.34 -20.69 -5.43
N LYS A 50 13.79 -20.17 -4.32
CA LYS A 50 13.75 -18.73 -4.07
C LYS A 50 15.18 -18.18 -3.94
N ARG A 51 15.67 -17.55 -5.00
CA ARG A 51 17.04 -17.03 -5.12
C ARG A 51 17.47 -16.10 -3.98
N THR A 52 16.54 -15.35 -3.39
CA THR A 52 16.88 -14.36 -2.36
C THR A 52 15.96 -14.41 -1.15
N LYS A 53 16.54 -14.42 0.06
CA LYS A 53 15.78 -14.43 1.33
C LYS A 53 15.19 -13.05 1.64
N LYS A 54 16.02 -11.99 1.62
CA LYS A 54 15.67 -10.64 2.09
C LYS A 54 15.58 -9.59 0.97
N VAL A 55 16.49 -9.64 -0.01
CA VAL A 55 16.70 -8.53 -0.95
C VAL A 55 15.62 -8.44 -2.03
N GLY A 56 15.18 -9.53 -2.67
CA GLY A 56 14.18 -9.47 -3.74
C GLY A 56 14.67 -8.65 -4.94
N ILE A 57 13.81 -7.79 -5.51
CA ILE A 57 14.08 -7.00 -6.73
C ILE A 57 15.34 -6.11 -6.65
N VAL A 58 15.70 -5.64 -5.45
CA VAL A 58 16.91 -4.83 -5.22
C VAL A 58 18.20 -5.65 -5.19
N GLY A 59 18.15 -6.96 -5.47
CA GLY A 59 19.33 -7.80 -5.64
C GLY A 59 20.26 -7.32 -6.77
N LYS A 60 19.72 -6.58 -7.75
CA LYS A 60 20.49 -5.98 -8.85
C LYS A 60 21.58 -4.99 -8.40
N TYR A 61 21.42 -4.38 -7.22
CA TYR A 61 22.39 -3.43 -6.69
C TYR A 61 23.57 -4.10 -5.98
N GLY A 62 23.51 -5.40 -5.71
CA GLY A 62 24.56 -6.17 -5.04
C GLY A 62 24.88 -5.62 -3.64
N THR A 63 26.16 -5.45 -3.35
CA THR A 63 26.67 -4.94 -2.06
C THR A 63 26.59 -3.42 -1.93
N ARG A 64 26.40 -2.69 -3.04
CA ARG A 64 26.47 -1.21 -3.10
C ARG A 64 25.29 -0.50 -2.43
N TYR A 65 25.50 0.74 -1.98
CA TYR A 65 24.54 1.68 -1.39
C TYR A 65 24.04 1.40 0.04
N GLY A 66 24.29 0.22 0.61
CA GLY A 66 23.91 -0.10 1.99
C GLY A 66 22.45 -0.52 2.19
N ALA A 67 22.15 -1.04 3.38
CA ALA A 67 20.88 -1.73 3.63
C ALA A 67 19.66 -0.80 3.74
N SER A 68 19.81 0.40 4.30
CA SER A 68 18.70 1.34 4.49
C SER A 68 18.12 1.81 3.16
N LEU A 69 18.98 2.28 2.25
CA LEU A 69 18.58 2.72 0.91
C LEU A 69 17.92 1.58 0.12
N ARG A 70 18.50 0.38 0.16
CA ARG A 70 17.91 -0.80 -0.53
C ARG A 70 16.54 -1.18 0.02
N LYS A 71 16.27 -1.01 1.32
CA LYS A 71 14.93 -1.25 1.90
C LYS A 71 13.90 -0.25 1.39
N MET A 72 14.25 1.03 1.25
CA MET A 72 13.35 2.06 0.72
C MET A 72 13.08 1.83 -0.77
N VAL A 73 14.13 1.65 -1.56
CA VAL A 73 14.02 1.39 -3.01
C VAL A 73 13.22 0.11 -3.27
N LYS A 74 13.37 -0.94 -2.46
CA LYS A 74 12.58 -2.17 -2.59
C LYS A 74 11.08 -1.89 -2.55
N LYS A 75 10.61 -1.06 -1.62
CA LYS A 75 9.17 -0.72 -1.51
C LYS A 75 8.70 -0.01 -2.78
N ILE A 76 9.48 0.97 -3.23
CA ILE A 76 9.18 1.76 -4.44
C ILE A 76 9.18 0.87 -5.69
N GLU A 77 10.22 0.04 -5.86
CA GLU A 77 10.37 -0.84 -7.01
C GLU A 77 9.31 -1.94 -7.09
N ILE A 78 8.85 -2.45 -5.95
CA ILE A 78 7.72 -3.39 -5.92
C ILE A 78 6.45 -2.68 -6.37
N SER A 79 6.16 -1.50 -5.80
CA SER A 79 4.93 -0.77 -6.14
C SER A 79 4.87 -0.36 -7.61
N GLN A 80 5.97 0.11 -8.19
CA GLN A 80 5.97 0.55 -9.59
C GLN A 80 5.80 -0.59 -10.60
N HIS A 81 6.29 -1.80 -10.28
CA HIS A 81 6.21 -2.98 -11.16
C HIS A 81 4.96 -3.83 -10.88
N ALA A 82 4.23 -3.55 -9.80
CA ALA A 82 2.97 -4.20 -9.52
C ALA A 82 1.93 -3.88 -10.61
N LYS A 83 1.06 -4.85 -10.88
CA LYS A 83 -0.14 -4.62 -11.69
C LYS A 83 -1.25 -4.16 -10.78
N TYR A 84 -1.88 -3.03 -11.11
CA TYR A 84 -3.03 -2.51 -10.35
C TYR A 84 -4.36 -2.86 -11.03
N THR A 85 -5.43 -2.82 -10.24
CA THR A 85 -6.81 -2.92 -10.71
C THR A 85 -7.21 -1.64 -11.43
N CYS A 86 -7.75 -1.79 -12.64
CA CYS A 86 -8.24 -0.64 -13.40
C CYS A 86 -9.64 -0.25 -12.93
N SER A 87 -9.85 1.03 -12.60
CA SER A 87 -11.15 1.57 -12.18
C SER A 87 -12.21 1.58 -13.30
N PHE A 88 -11.81 1.41 -14.56
CA PHE A 88 -12.74 1.45 -15.69
C PHE A 88 -13.23 0.06 -16.12
N CYS A 89 -12.37 -0.95 -16.07
CA CYS A 89 -12.69 -2.29 -16.58
C CYS A 89 -12.57 -3.40 -15.53
N GLY A 90 -12.23 -3.08 -14.28
CA GLY A 90 -12.06 -4.02 -13.17
C GLY A 90 -10.84 -4.96 -13.24
N LYS A 91 -10.28 -5.18 -14.44
CA LYS A 91 -9.14 -6.09 -14.67
C LYS A 91 -7.82 -5.56 -14.07
N THR A 92 -7.02 -6.46 -13.48
CA THR A 92 -5.66 -6.16 -12.93
C THR A 92 -4.59 -6.12 -14.03
N LYS A 93 -4.75 -5.18 -14.97
CA LYS A 93 -3.88 -4.99 -16.14
C LYS A 93 -3.32 -3.57 -16.24
N MET A 94 -3.41 -2.79 -15.16
CA MET A 94 -2.86 -1.44 -15.10
C MET A 94 -1.36 -1.49 -14.83
N LYS A 95 -0.56 -0.91 -15.72
CA LYS A 95 0.92 -0.86 -15.62
C LYS A 95 1.42 0.57 -15.80
N ARG A 96 2.52 0.90 -15.13
CA ARG A 96 3.22 2.18 -15.29
C ARG A 96 3.90 2.24 -16.64
N ARG A 97 3.75 3.36 -17.36
CA ARG A 97 4.48 3.64 -18.61
C ARG A 97 5.58 4.67 -18.39
N ALA A 98 5.22 5.77 -17.73
CA ALA A 98 6.15 6.82 -17.35
C ALA A 98 5.83 7.29 -15.91
N VAL A 99 6.62 8.22 -15.38
CA VAL A 99 6.34 8.83 -14.07
C VAL A 99 4.96 9.48 -14.11
N GLY A 100 4.07 9.07 -13.20
CA GLY A 100 2.72 9.62 -13.12
C GLY A 100 1.76 9.16 -14.22
N ILE A 101 2.22 8.43 -15.24
CA ILE A 101 1.39 7.96 -16.35
C ILE A 101 1.22 6.44 -16.28
N TRP A 102 -0.04 6.02 -16.19
CA TRP A 102 -0.44 4.62 -16.08
C TRP A 102 -1.31 4.22 -17.26
N HIS A 103 -1.08 3.04 -17.81
CA HIS A 103 -1.80 2.53 -18.98
C HIS A 103 -2.41 1.15 -18.69
N CYS A 104 -3.68 0.99 -19.06
CA CYS A 104 -4.37 -0.27 -18.92
C CYS A 104 -4.25 -1.10 -20.20
N GLY A 105 -3.65 -2.30 -20.11
CA GLY A 105 -3.52 -3.18 -21.27
C GLY A 105 -4.84 -3.76 -21.81
N SER A 106 -5.96 -3.68 -21.08
CA SER A 106 -7.25 -4.23 -21.54
C SER A 106 -8.22 -3.20 -22.10
N CYS A 107 -8.32 -2.02 -21.50
CA CYS A 107 -9.22 -0.97 -21.97
C CYS A 107 -8.50 0.15 -22.71
N MET A 108 -7.18 0.06 -22.86
CA MET A 108 -6.31 1.06 -23.53
C MET A 108 -6.42 2.49 -22.96
N LYS A 109 -7.03 2.64 -21.78
CA LYS A 109 -7.11 3.93 -21.09
C LYS A 109 -5.78 4.27 -20.43
N THR A 110 -5.37 5.51 -20.64
CA THR A 110 -4.23 6.14 -19.98
C THR A 110 -4.73 7.07 -18.88
N VAL A 111 -4.13 6.99 -17.70
CA VAL A 111 -4.58 7.68 -16.50
C VAL A 111 -3.39 8.33 -15.81
N ALA A 112 -3.58 9.58 -15.36
CA ALA A 112 -2.63 10.25 -14.49
C ALA A 112 -2.80 9.76 -13.04
N GLY A 113 -1.70 9.42 -12.38
CA GLY A 113 -1.67 8.86 -11.03
C GLY A 113 -0.39 9.21 -10.28
N GLY A 114 -0.07 8.43 -9.25
CA GLY A 114 1.15 8.63 -8.49
C GLY A 114 2.41 8.25 -9.27
N ALA A 115 3.56 8.75 -8.80
CA ALA A 115 4.86 8.45 -9.41
C ALA A 115 5.21 6.96 -9.36
N TRP A 116 4.89 6.28 -8.25
CA TRP A 116 5.23 4.88 -7.99
C TRP A 116 4.01 3.99 -7.72
N THR A 117 2.91 4.56 -7.23
CA THR A 117 1.63 3.88 -6.97
C THR A 117 0.53 4.44 -7.86
N TYR A 118 -0.41 3.60 -8.29
CA TYR A 118 -1.51 4.03 -9.18
C TYR A 118 -2.38 5.13 -8.54
N ASN A 119 -2.72 4.98 -7.25
CA ASN A 119 -3.47 5.97 -6.49
C ASN A 119 -2.65 6.35 -5.24
N THR A 120 -2.54 7.65 -4.96
CA THR A 120 -1.90 8.14 -3.74
C THR A 120 -2.95 8.41 -2.67
N THR A 121 -2.58 8.30 -1.39
CA THR A 121 -3.49 8.53 -0.26
C THR A 121 -4.10 9.92 -0.32
N SER A 122 -3.30 10.94 -0.62
CA SER A 122 -3.76 12.32 -0.79
C SER A 122 -4.72 12.50 -1.97
N ALA A 123 -4.50 11.79 -3.09
CA ALA A 123 -5.44 11.85 -4.20
C ALA A 123 -6.79 11.21 -3.84
N VAL A 124 -6.80 10.17 -3.01
CA VAL A 124 -8.04 9.53 -2.54
C VAL A 124 -8.83 10.51 -1.67
N THR A 125 -8.18 11.15 -0.70
CA THR A 125 -8.84 12.07 0.24
C THR A 125 -9.39 13.30 -0.47
N VAL A 126 -8.64 13.86 -1.42
CA VAL A 126 -9.11 14.99 -2.23
C VAL A 126 -10.30 14.60 -3.10
N LYS A 127 -10.28 13.42 -3.73
CA LYS A 127 -11.43 12.92 -4.51
C LYS A 127 -12.69 12.78 -3.65
N SER A 128 -12.58 12.25 -2.43
CA SER A 128 -13.73 12.13 -1.52
C SER A 128 -14.22 13.48 -1.01
N ALA A 129 -13.32 14.41 -0.70
CA ALA A 129 -13.69 15.75 -0.23
C ALA A 129 -14.43 16.54 -1.33
N ILE A 130 -13.91 16.52 -2.56
CA ILE A 130 -14.56 17.18 -3.71
C ILE A 130 -15.94 16.58 -3.97
N ARG A 131 -16.07 15.25 -3.90
CA ARG A 131 -17.36 14.59 -4.07
C ARG A 131 -18.39 15.12 -3.06
N ARG A 132 -18.04 15.15 -1.77
CA ARG A 132 -18.92 15.65 -0.70
C ARG A 132 -19.30 17.12 -0.92
N LEU A 133 -18.34 17.96 -1.31
CA LEU A 133 -18.60 19.39 -1.55
C LEU A 133 -19.53 19.63 -2.74
N LYS A 134 -19.50 18.77 -3.76
CA LYS A 134 -20.45 18.84 -4.89
C LYS A 134 -21.85 18.46 -4.46
N GLU A 135 -22.00 17.36 -3.72
CA GLU A 135 -23.30 16.89 -3.20
C GLU A 135 -23.99 17.95 -2.32
N LEU A 136 -23.22 18.76 -1.57
CA LEU A 136 -23.77 19.86 -0.75
C LEU A 136 -24.19 21.10 -1.55
N LYS A 137 -23.61 21.32 -2.74
CA LYS A 137 -23.96 22.45 -3.61
C LYS A 137 -25.22 22.17 -4.44
N ASP A 138 -25.48 20.89 -4.70
CA ASP A 138 -26.63 20.46 -5.51
C ASP A 138 -27.94 20.38 -4.70
N GLN A 139 -27.88 20.63 -3.37
CA GLN A 139 -29.03 20.87 -2.48
C GLN A 139 -29.41 22.34 -2.44
#